data_AF-A6U8R6-F1
#
_entry.id   AF-A6U8R6-F1
#
_cell.length_a   1.000
_cell.length_b   1.000
_cell.length_c   1.000
_cell.angle_alpha   90.00
_cell.angle_beta   90.00
_cell.angle_gamma   90.00
#
_symmetry.space_group_name_H-M   'P 1'
#
loop_
_entity.id
_entity.type
_entity.pdbx_description
1 polymer ?
#
loop_
_entity_poly.entity_id
_entity_poly.type
_entity_poly.pdbx_seq_one_letter_code
_entity_poly.pdbx_strand_id
1 'polypeptide(L)'
;MDIATISNWLLTHGFSTIGSRAFEAAYAGHNVRVALHANGGCVSAHKNSRRRVIATFRLGQLWMDGHGMLRGAGLDHFFAERMRAGNPAPRWFPEGFRRVVYRNAARAAIPADELPKAERAKRWASDNGFTMVGPRTFQADYADSIVEFHVGTTEVITHMVTGRHRELLMRKPMRSIRFDSTGMIRGAGLDTRFVEEMKIGGEPPIWFNARFIKALESGRARPSMR
;
A
#
# COMPACT_ATOMS: atom_id res chain seq x y z
N MET A 1 -13.17 -22.29 -8.82
CA MET A 1 -11.68 -22.28 -8.88
C MET A 1 -11.15 -23.53 -8.18
N ASP A 2 -10.00 -24.07 -8.56
CA ASP A 2 -9.44 -25.28 -7.92
C ASP A 2 -8.32 -24.97 -6.90
N ILE A 3 -7.91 -26.00 -6.13
CA ILE A 3 -6.89 -25.88 -5.08
C ILE A 3 -5.52 -25.49 -5.67
N ALA A 4 -5.18 -25.97 -6.86
CA ALA A 4 -3.90 -25.69 -7.50
C ALA A 4 -3.77 -24.21 -7.86
N THR A 5 -4.82 -23.64 -8.45
CA THR A 5 -4.93 -22.22 -8.80
C THR A 5 -4.80 -21.34 -7.56
N ILE A 6 -5.52 -21.68 -6.48
CA ILE A 6 -5.46 -20.91 -5.23
C ILE A 6 -4.08 -21.01 -4.57
N SER A 7 -3.49 -22.21 -4.55
CA SER A 7 -2.16 -22.44 -3.99
C SER A 7 -1.11 -21.63 -4.74
N ASN A 8 -1.17 -21.63 -6.08
CA ASN A 8 -0.28 -20.83 -6.91
C ASN A 8 -0.45 -19.33 -6.61
N TRP A 9 -1.68 -18.84 -6.54
CA TRP A 9 -1.96 -17.44 -6.19
C TRP A 9 -1.35 -17.07 -4.83
N LEU A 10 -1.56 -17.89 -3.79
CA LEU A 10 -1.02 -17.63 -2.44
C LEU A 10 0.51 -17.54 -2.47
N LEU A 11 1.18 -18.46 -3.17
CA LEU A 11 2.64 -18.47 -3.29
C LEU A 11 3.15 -17.26 -4.08
N THR A 12 2.55 -16.94 -5.22
CA THR A 12 2.90 -15.76 -6.04
C THR A 12 2.77 -14.47 -5.24
N HIS A 13 1.80 -14.40 -4.34
CA HIS A 13 1.57 -13.24 -3.51
C HIS A 13 2.32 -13.31 -2.17
N GLY A 14 3.27 -14.22 -1.98
CA GLY A 14 4.20 -14.17 -0.83
C GLY A 14 3.69 -14.81 0.45
N PHE A 15 2.70 -15.71 0.35
CA PHE A 15 2.47 -16.69 1.40
C PHE A 15 3.51 -17.81 1.31
N SER A 16 3.95 -18.29 2.48
CA SER A 16 4.82 -19.46 2.60
C SER A 16 4.01 -20.71 2.96
N THR A 17 4.40 -21.86 2.44
CA THR A 17 3.82 -23.14 2.83
C THR A 17 4.29 -23.54 4.24
N ILE A 18 3.37 -23.89 5.12
CA ILE A 18 3.65 -24.31 6.51
C ILE A 18 3.15 -25.73 6.83
N GLY A 19 2.57 -26.41 5.84
CA GLY A 19 2.06 -27.76 5.94
C GLY A 19 1.29 -28.14 4.69
N SER A 20 0.77 -29.37 4.64
CA SER A 20 -0.05 -29.81 3.52
C SER A 20 -1.27 -28.89 3.39
N ARG A 21 -1.36 -28.18 2.26
CA ARG A 21 -2.46 -27.25 1.94
C ARG A 21 -2.66 -26.11 2.96
N ALA A 22 -1.60 -25.72 3.68
CA ALA A 22 -1.64 -24.60 4.62
C ALA A 22 -0.56 -23.56 4.26
N PHE A 23 -0.99 -22.31 4.18
CA PHE A 23 -0.19 -21.17 3.74
C PHE A 23 -0.24 -20.06 4.78
N GLU A 24 0.86 -19.35 4.97
CA GLU A 24 0.96 -18.28 5.97
C GLU A 24 1.71 -17.06 5.45
N ALA A 25 1.22 -15.87 5.79
CA ALA A 25 1.89 -14.60 5.53
C ALA A 25 1.78 -13.66 6.74
N ALA A 26 2.85 -12.92 7.02
CA ALA A 26 2.85 -11.93 8.09
C ALA A 26 2.09 -10.66 7.69
N TYR A 27 1.31 -10.10 8.61
CA TYR A 27 0.62 -8.82 8.42
C TYR A 27 0.34 -8.09 9.73
N ALA A 28 0.85 -6.87 9.90
CA ALA A 28 0.54 -5.98 11.02
C ALA A 28 0.59 -6.68 12.41
N GLY A 29 1.65 -7.46 12.65
CA GLY A 29 1.83 -8.23 13.89
C GLY A 29 0.88 -9.43 14.06
N HIS A 30 0.28 -9.92 12.96
CA HIS A 30 -0.50 -11.15 12.89
C HIS A 30 0.11 -12.09 11.86
N ASN A 31 -0.09 -13.39 12.05
CA ASN A 31 0.13 -14.40 11.02
C ASN A 31 -1.22 -14.71 10.37
N VAL A 32 -1.35 -14.38 9.09
CA VAL A 32 -2.55 -14.68 8.29
C VAL A 32 -2.36 -16.05 7.68
N ARG A 33 -3.24 -16.99 8.06
CA ARG A 33 -3.17 -18.38 7.63
C ARG A 33 -4.36 -18.72 6.74
N VAL A 34 -4.06 -19.35 5.60
CA VAL A 34 -5.04 -19.93 4.68
C VAL A 34 -4.86 -21.44 4.69
N ALA A 35 -5.88 -22.16 5.13
CA ALA A 35 -5.92 -23.62 5.08
C ALA A 35 -6.92 -24.07 4.00
N LEU A 36 -6.46 -24.87 3.05
CA LEU A 36 -7.27 -25.41 1.96
C LEU A 36 -7.69 -26.86 2.26
N HIS A 37 -8.96 -27.15 2.01
CA HIS A 37 -9.58 -28.46 2.12
C HIS A 37 -10.12 -28.89 0.75
N ALA A 38 -10.56 -30.14 0.60
CA ALA A 38 -11.02 -30.68 -0.69
C ALA A 38 -12.09 -29.82 -1.39
N ASN A 39 -13.01 -29.24 -0.62
CA ASN A 39 -14.15 -28.49 -1.16
C ASN A 39 -14.16 -26.99 -0.76
N GLY A 40 -13.11 -26.51 -0.11
CA GLY A 40 -13.10 -25.14 0.39
C GLY A 40 -11.86 -24.80 1.20
N GLY A 41 -12.00 -23.88 2.15
CA GLY A 41 -10.91 -23.49 3.02
C GLY A 41 -11.32 -22.51 4.11
N CYS A 42 -10.32 -22.12 4.90
CA CYS A 42 -10.48 -21.21 6.02
C CYS A 42 -9.34 -20.20 6.01
N VAL A 43 -9.68 -18.92 6.20
CA VAL A 43 -8.73 -17.85 6.48
C VAL A 43 -8.83 -17.47 7.95
N SER A 44 -7.68 -17.34 8.60
CA SER A 44 -7.61 -16.92 10.00
C SER A 44 -6.42 -16.00 10.25
N ALA A 45 -6.55 -15.07 11.20
CA ALA A 45 -5.44 -14.28 11.71
C ALA A 45 -5.07 -14.75 13.11
N HIS A 46 -3.76 -14.94 13.34
CA HIS A 46 -3.20 -15.42 14.60
C HIS A 46 -2.33 -14.32 15.22
N LYS A 47 -2.53 -14.03 16.50
CA LYS A 47 -1.67 -13.10 17.27
C LYS A 47 -1.56 -13.58 18.71
N ASN A 48 -0.34 -13.72 19.22
CA ASN A 48 -0.06 -14.16 20.61
C ASN A 48 -0.90 -15.39 21.02
N SER A 49 -0.84 -16.45 20.20
CA SER A 49 -1.60 -17.70 20.35
C SER A 49 -3.13 -17.60 20.23
N ARG A 50 -3.70 -16.40 20.03
CA ARG A 50 -5.13 -16.23 19.75
C ARG A 50 -5.39 -16.36 18.26
N ARG A 51 -6.27 -17.29 17.89
CA ARG A 51 -6.78 -17.48 16.53
C ARG A 51 -8.12 -16.76 16.35
N ARG A 52 -8.23 -15.94 15.32
CA ARG A 52 -9.50 -15.38 14.84
C ARG A 52 -9.79 -15.91 13.45
N VAL A 53 -10.90 -16.62 13.28
CA VAL A 53 -11.39 -17.00 11.94
C VAL A 53 -11.92 -15.74 11.27
N ILE A 54 -11.43 -15.48 10.05
CA ILE A 54 -11.84 -14.34 9.22
C ILE A 54 -12.96 -14.79 8.28
N ALA A 55 -12.76 -15.91 7.60
CA ALA A 55 -13.74 -16.46 6.69
C ALA A 55 -13.57 -17.98 6.54
N THR A 56 -14.68 -18.63 6.21
CA THR A 56 -14.72 -20.00 5.69
C THR A 56 -15.38 -19.92 4.32
N PHE A 57 -14.83 -20.61 3.33
CA PHE A 57 -15.25 -20.47 1.94
C PHE A 57 -15.35 -21.82 1.23
N ARG A 58 -16.17 -21.89 0.18
CA ARG A 58 -16.21 -23.01 -0.77
C ARG A 58 -15.47 -22.65 -2.05
N LEU A 59 -14.86 -23.65 -2.69
CA LEU A 59 -14.09 -23.44 -3.94
C LEU A 59 -14.92 -22.83 -5.09
N GLY A 60 -16.22 -23.14 -5.14
CA GLY A 60 -17.15 -22.58 -6.13
C GLY A 60 -17.50 -21.11 -5.92
N GLN A 61 -17.20 -20.54 -4.75
CA GLN A 61 -17.48 -19.12 -4.43
C GLN A 61 -16.26 -18.22 -4.71
N LEU A 62 -15.13 -18.81 -5.07
CA LEU A 62 -13.90 -18.09 -5.30
C LEU A 62 -13.76 -17.69 -6.76
N TRP A 63 -13.38 -16.43 -6.97
CA TRP A 63 -13.00 -15.88 -8.27
C TRP A 63 -11.84 -14.88 -8.10
N MET A 64 -11.11 -14.60 -9.18
CA MET A 64 -10.17 -13.48 -9.23
C MET A 64 -10.89 -12.29 -9.86
N ASP A 65 -10.74 -11.10 -9.28
CA ASP A 65 -11.25 -9.89 -9.90
C ASP A 65 -10.28 -9.31 -10.94
N GLY A 66 -10.69 -8.23 -11.62
CA GLY A 66 -9.86 -7.53 -12.61
C GLY A 66 -8.60 -6.86 -12.05
N HIS A 67 -8.38 -6.90 -10.73
CA HIS A 67 -7.17 -6.43 -10.07
C HIS A 67 -6.29 -7.58 -9.57
N GLY A 68 -6.64 -8.83 -9.91
CA GLY A 68 -5.93 -10.04 -9.51
C GLY A 68 -6.20 -10.47 -8.08
N MET A 69 -7.16 -9.88 -7.36
CA MET A 69 -7.45 -10.21 -5.96
C MET A 69 -8.33 -11.46 -5.86
N LEU A 70 -7.94 -12.40 -4.99
CA LEU A 70 -8.75 -13.57 -4.69
C LEU A 70 -9.96 -13.18 -3.81
N ARG A 71 -11.15 -13.20 -4.42
CA ARG A 71 -12.42 -12.85 -3.78
C ARG A 71 -13.11 -14.08 -3.19
N GLY A 72 -13.99 -13.83 -2.22
CA GLY A 72 -14.75 -14.88 -1.52
C GLY A 72 -13.97 -15.61 -0.42
N ALA A 73 -12.64 -15.46 -0.39
CA ALA A 73 -11.79 -16.03 0.66
C ALA A 73 -11.71 -15.17 1.94
N GLY A 74 -12.25 -13.94 1.93
CA GLY A 74 -12.15 -13.00 3.05
C GLY A 74 -10.77 -12.38 3.24
N LEU A 75 -9.87 -12.56 2.26
CA LEU A 75 -8.54 -11.95 2.22
C LEU A 75 -8.59 -10.45 1.89
N ASP A 76 -9.67 -9.97 1.31
CA ASP A 76 -9.85 -8.60 0.85
C ASP A 76 -10.50 -7.70 1.91
N HIS A 77 -11.76 -7.96 2.27
CA HIS A 77 -12.58 -7.04 3.03
C HIS A 77 -12.00 -6.75 4.42
N PHE A 78 -11.68 -7.80 5.19
CA PHE A 78 -11.15 -7.68 6.55
C PHE A 78 -9.84 -6.89 6.61
N PHE A 79 -8.95 -7.08 5.63
CA PHE A 79 -7.64 -6.43 5.62
C PHE A 79 -7.70 -5.04 5.00
N ALA A 80 -8.60 -4.80 4.04
CA ALA A 80 -8.88 -3.46 3.54
C ALA A 80 -9.41 -2.54 4.65
N GLU A 81 -10.26 -3.02 5.55
CA GLU A 81 -10.68 -2.25 6.74
C GLU A 81 -9.51 -1.88 7.65
N ARG A 82 -8.57 -2.82 7.88
CA ARG A 82 -7.37 -2.56 8.67
C ARG A 82 -6.44 -1.56 8.00
N MET A 83 -6.32 -1.60 6.68
CA MET A 83 -5.60 -0.58 5.91
C MET A 83 -6.25 0.79 6.06
N ARG A 84 -7.58 0.88 5.99
CA ARG A 84 -8.31 2.13 6.24
C ARG A 84 -8.11 2.65 7.68
N ALA A 85 -7.84 1.76 8.62
CA ALA A 85 -7.47 2.11 10.00
C ALA A 85 -5.97 2.48 10.18
N GLY A 86 -5.20 2.61 9.11
CA GLY A 86 -3.80 3.06 9.14
C GLY A 86 -2.74 1.96 9.20
N ASN A 87 -3.13 0.68 9.04
CA ASN A 87 -2.13 -0.39 8.89
C ASN A 87 -1.52 -0.35 7.47
N PRO A 88 -0.26 -0.78 7.29
CA PRO A 88 0.35 -0.88 5.96
C PRO A 88 -0.46 -1.84 5.07
N ALA A 89 -0.26 -1.75 3.76
CA ALA A 89 -0.82 -2.70 2.81
C ALA A 89 -0.21 -4.09 3.06
N PRO A 90 -1.01 -5.17 3.05
CA PRO A 90 -0.43 -6.49 2.97
C PRO A 90 0.39 -6.61 1.69
N ARG A 91 1.62 -7.12 1.79
CA ARG A 91 2.47 -7.36 0.61
C ARG A 91 1.85 -8.38 -0.35
N TRP A 92 0.96 -9.21 0.17
CA TRP A 92 0.21 -10.21 -0.58
C TRP A 92 -1.07 -9.67 -1.23
N PHE A 93 -1.39 -8.38 -1.06
CA PHE A 93 -2.38 -7.74 -1.93
C PHE A 93 -1.75 -7.51 -3.31
N PRO A 94 -2.41 -7.93 -4.40
CA PRO A 94 -2.02 -7.52 -5.74
C PRO A 94 -1.93 -6.00 -5.85
N GLU A 95 -0.98 -5.50 -6.63
CA GLU A 95 -0.71 -4.07 -6.73
C GLU A 95 -1.95 -3.26 -7.17
N GLY A 96 -2.66 -3.74 -8.20
CA GLY A 96 -3.90 -3.12 -8.66
C GLY A 96 -4.94 -2.99 -7.54
N PHE A 97 -5.07 -4.00 -6.68
CA PHE A 97 -6.00 -3.96 -5.55
C PHE A 97 -5.53 -3.00 -4.44
N ARG A 98 -4.23 -3.00 -4.10
CA ARG A 98 -3.65 -2.03 -3.15
C ARG A 98 -3.97 -0.61 -3.56
N ARG A 99 -3.78 -0.28 -4.85
CA ARG A 99 -4.06 1.06 -5.40
C ARG A 99 -5.52 1.46 -5.23
N VAL A 100 -6.46 0.58 -5.55
CA VAL A 100 -7.90 0.87 -5.38
C VAL A 100 -8.25 1.09 -3.91
N VAL A 101 -7.73 0.26 -3.00
CA VAL A 101 -7.99 0.41 -1.56
C VAL A 101 -7.44 1.72 -1.02
N TYR A 102 -6.19 2.08 -1.34
CA TYR A 102 -5.60 3.35 -0.89
C TYR A 102 -6.21 4.59 -1.53
N ARG A 103 -6.58 4.51 -2.80
CA ARG A 103 -7.26 5.61 -3.50
C ARG A 103 -8.57 5.97 -2.77
N ASN A 104 -9.29 4.95 -2.32
CA ASN A 104 -10.62 5.07 -1.70
C ASN A 104 -10.60 5.07 -0.16
N ALA A 105 -9.43 4.93 0.47
CA ALA A 105 -9.33 4.95 1.92
C ALA A 105 -9.71 6.34 2.45
N ALA A 106 -10.65 6.38 3.40
CA ALA A 106 -10.93 7.60 4.15
C ALA A 106 -9.68 7.96 4.95
N ARG A 107 -9.00 9.05 4.56
CA ARG A 107 -7.80 9.53 5.24
C ARG A 107 -8.23 10.53 6.30
N ALA A 108 -7.89 10.27 7.56
CA ALA A 108 -8.05 11.28 8.59
C ALA A 108 -7.28 12.53 8.18
N ALA A 109 -7.91 13.70 8.25
CA ALA A 109 -7.18 14.95 8.09
C ALA A 109 -6.08 14.95 9.14
N ILE A 110 -4.82 15.10 8.75
CA ILE A 110 -3.74 15.20 9.74
C ILE A 110 -3.92 16.55 10.43
N PRO A 111 -4.27 16.60 11.72
CA PRO A 111 -4.40 17.87 12.43
C PRO A 111 -3.08 18.63 12.31
N ALA A 112 -3.16 19.93 12.05
CA ALA A 112 -1.95 20.73 11.81
C ALA A 112 -1.04 20.81 13.05
N ASP A 113 -1.59 20.56 14.24
CA ASP A 113 -1.05 21.11 15.49
C ASP A 113 -0.52 20.07 16.49
N GLU A 114 -0.66 18.76 16.22
CA GLU A 114 -0.33 17.73 17.22
C GLU A 114 1.02 17.02 17.00
N LEU A 115 1.64 17.12 15.82
CA LEU A 115 2.85 16.36 15.50
C LEU A 115 3.95 17.23 14.88
N PRO A 116 5.23 17.02 15.27
CA PRO A 116 6.36 17.56 14.54
C PRO A 116 6.26 17.22 13.05
N LYS A 117 6.66 18.16 12.17
CA LYS A 117 6.49 18.01 10.71
C LYS A 117 7.11 16.71 10.15
N ALA A 118 8.22 16.25 10.74
CA ALA A 118 8.84 14.98 10.38
C ALA A 118 7.93 13.77 10.71
N GLU A 119 7.37 13.71 11.91
CA GLU A 119 6.44 12.65 12.31
C GLU A 119 5.16 12.68 11.46
N ARG A 120 4.70 13.89 11.12
CA ARG A 120 3.59 14.06 10.17
C ARG A 120 3.91 13.49 8.78
N ALA A 121 5.12 13.69 8.27
CA ALA A 121 5.56 13.14 6.99
C ALA A 121 5.72 11.61 7.04
N LYS A 122 6.23 11.04 8.13
CA LYS A 122 6.29 9.59 8.35
C LYS A 122 4.89 8.97 8.36
N ARG A 123 3.98 9.55 9.17
CA ARG A 123 2.59 9.12 9.24
C ARG A 123 1.91 9.22 7.88
N TRP A 124 2.09 10.34 7.18
CA TRP A 124 1.60 10.50 5.82
C TRP A 124 2.10 9.37 4.92
N ALA A 125 3.40 9.06 4.91
CA ALA A 125 3.93 8.00 4.05
C ALA A 125 3.23 6.65 4.32
N SER A 126 3.09 6.25 5.58
CA SER A 126 2.39 5.02 5.97
C SER A 126 0.92 5.01 5.57
N ASP A 127 0.21 6.11 5.81
CA ASP A 127 -1.22 6.27 5.45
C ASP A 127 -1.44 6.29 3.93
N ASN A 128 -0.38 6.57 3.16
CA ASN A 128 -0.42 6.73 1.70
C ASN A 128 0.25 5.56 0.97
N GLY A 129 0.40 4.40 1.61
CA GLY A 129 0.81 3.15 0.94
C GLY A 129 2.31 2.89 0.90
N PHE A 130 3.12 3.71 1.57
CA PHE A 130 4.52 3.36 1.77
C PHE A 130 4.70 2.38 2.93
N THR A 131 5.59 1.40 2.72
CA THR A 131 6.07 0.48 3.76
C THR A 131 7.31 1.06 4.42
N MET A 132 7.34 1.11 5.75
CA MET A 132 8.55 1.47 6.49
C MET A 132 9.55 0.32 6.43
N VAL A 133 10.74 0.55 5.87
CA VAL A 133 11.83 -0.44 5.73
C VAL A 133 13.06 -0.10 6.57
N GLY A 134 13.08 1.09 7.14
CA GLY A 134 14.07 1.51 8.14
C GLY A 134 13.51 2.65 8.99
N PRO A 135 14.23 3.08 10.05
CA PRO A 135 13.73 4.06 11.01
C PRO A 135 13.26 5.40 10.42
N ARG A 136 13.74 5.72 9.21
CA ARG A 136 13.43 6.94 8.47
C ARG A 136 13.14 6.69 7.00
N THR A 137 13.06 5.43 6.57
CA THR A 137 12.99 5.06 5.16
C THR A 137 11.68 4.35 4.87
N PHE A 138 10.97 4.88 3.90
CA PHE A 138 9.68 4.41 3.45
C PHE A 138 9.80 4.03 1.97
N GLN A 139 9.23 2.90 1.57
CA GLN A 139 9.28 2.42 0.19
C GLN A 139 7.87 2.18 -0.35
N ALA A 140 7.63 2.59 -1.58
CA ALA A 140 6.43 2.24 -2.33
C ALA A 140 6.81 1.76 -3.73
N ASP A 141 6.14 0.70 -4.18
CA ASP A 141 6.30 0.18 -5.53
C ASP A 141 5.69 1.17 -6.53
N TYR A 142 6.35 1.39 -7.66
CA TYR A 142 5.84 2.18 -8.78
C TYR A 142 6.36 1.62 -10.09
N ALA A 143 5.47 1.02 -10.89
CA ALA A 143 5.83 0.32 -12.12
C ALA A 143 6.94 -0.72 -11.87
N ASP A 144 8.06 -0.63 -12.58
CA ASP A 144 9.26 -1.46 -12.44
C ASP A 144 10.28 -0.92 -11.42
N SER A 145 9.88 0.10 -10.66
CA SER A 145 10.74 0.90 -9.80
C SER A 145 10.26 0.92 -8.35
N ILE A 146 11.16 1.26 -7.43
CA ILE A 146 10.86 1.49 -6.01
C ILE A 146 11.10 2.97 -5.70
N VAL A 147 10.10 3.64 -5.15
CA VAL A 147 10.24 5.01 -4.64
C VAL A 147 10.64 4.94 -3.18
N GLU A 148 11.84 5.43 -2.87
CA GLU A 148 12.35 5.55 -1.51
C GLU A 148 12.14 6.97 -0.99
N PHE A 149 11.35 7.10 0.07
CA PHE A 149 11.11 8.35 0.76
C PHE A 149 11.78 8.32 2.13
N HIS A 150 12.83 9.14 2.29
CA HIS A 150 13.58 9.29 3.53
C HIS A 150 13.11 10.53 4.28
N VAL A 151 12.67 10.34 5.52
CA VAL A 151 12.13 11.39 6.39
C VAL A 151 13.07 11.62 7.56
N GLY A 152 14.02 12.53 7.37
CA GLY A 152 14.91 13.01 8.42
C GLY A 152 14.24 14.02 9.35
N THR A 153 14.95 14.44 10.39
CA THR A 153 14.50 15.51 11.29
C THR A 153 14.67 16.90 10.65
N THR A 154 15.70 17.07 9.82
CA THR A 154 16.07 18.35 9.20
C THR A 154 15.76 18.41 7.71
N GLU A 155 15.71 17.28 7.02
CA GLU A 155 15.48 17.19 5.57
C GLU A 155 14.68 15.96 5.17
N VAL A 156 14.09 16.02 3.98
CA VAL A 156 13.55 14.85 3.28
C VAL A 156 14.33 14.61 2.00
N ILE A 157 14.48 13.34 1.66
CA ILE A 157 15.14 12.90 0.42
C ILE A 157 14.25 11.85 -0.24
N THR A 158 14.01 12.00 -1.53
CA THR A 158 13.22 11.04 -2.31
C THR A 158 14.06 10.52 -3.46
N HIS A 159 14.16 9.21 -3.59
CA HIS A 159 14.81 8.53 -4.71
C HIS A 159 13.82 7.65 -5.47
N MET A 160 14.12 7.41 -6.74
CA MET A 160 13.54 6.32 -7.50
C MET A 160 14.64 5.32 -7.82
N VAL A 161 14.40 4.04 -7.52
CA VAL A 161 15.34 2.95 -7.74
C VAL A 161 14.77 2.04 -8.82
N THR A 162 15.50 1.89 -9.93
CA THR A 162 15.13 1.03 -11.05
C THR A 162 16.28 0.06 -11.33
N GLY A 163 16.10 -1.21 -10.99
CA GLY A 163 17.19 -2.19 -11.03
C GLY A 163 18.39 -1.77 -10.16
N ARG A 164 19.52 -1.46 -10.78
CA ARG A 164 20.74 -0.97 -10.10
C ARG A 164 20.87 0.56 -10.09
N HIS A 165 20.01 1.26 -10.82
CA HIS A 165 20.06 2.71 -10.92
C HIS A 165 19.26 3.34 -9.78
N ARG A 166 19.83 4.39 -9.17
CA ARG A 166 19.18 5.17 -8.10
C ARG A 166 19.22 6.64 -8.47
N GLU A 167 18.07 7.20 -8.77
CA GLU A 167 17.90 8.58 -9.18
C GLU A 167 17.39 9.42 -8.00
N LEU A 168 18.02 10.57 -7.75
CA LEU A 168 17.53 11.55 -6.78
C LEU A 168 16.38 12.37 -7.39
N LEU A 169 15.17 12.18 -6.88
CA LEU A 169 14.00 12.97 -7.29
C LEU A 169 13.97 14.33 -6.62
N MET A 170 14.30 14.36 -5.32
CA MET A 170 14.22 15.56 -4.50
C MET A 170 15.06 15.47 -3.24
N ARG A 171 15.66 16.59 -2.85
CA ARG A 171 16.23 16.83 -1.52
C ARG A 171 15.84 18.22 -1.06
N LYS A 172 15.07 18.33 0.02
CA LYS A 172 14.62 19.63 0.56
C LYS A 172 14.67 19.62 2.09
N PRO A 173 14.94 20.79 2.71
CA PRO A 173 14.77 20.96 4.15
C PRO A 173 13.34 20.63 4.58
N MET A 174 13.19 20.01 5.76
CA MET A 174 11.88 19.63 6.33
C MET A 174 10.95 20.84 6.43
N ARG A 175 11.49 22.02 6.76
CA ARG A 175 10.73 23.28 6.81
C ARG A 175 10.00 23.62 5.50
N SER A 176 10.55 23.22 4.35
CA SER A 176 9.98 23.50 3.02
C SER A 176 8.84 22.57 2.63
N ILE A 177 8.63 21.48 3.38
CA ILE A 177 7.55 20.53 3.13
C ILE A 177 6.23 21.07 3.64
N ARG A 178 5.18 20.89 2.83
CA ARG A 178 3.81 21.31 3.14
C ARG A 178 2.85 20.15 2.91
N PHE A 179 1.70 20.18 3.56
CA PHE A 179 0.59 19.27 3.30
C PHE A 179 -0.56 20.13 2.80
N ASP A 180 -1.09 19.83 1.62
CA ASP A 180 -2.14 20.65 1.03
C ASP A 180 -3.55 20.18 1.42
N SER A 181 -4.57 20.89 0.92
CA SER A 181 -5.97 20.59 1.18
C SER A 181 -6.46 19.28 0.54
N THR A 182 -5.69 18.69 -0.37
CA THR A 182 -5.94 17.34 -0.90
C THR A 182 -5.34 16.24 -0.03
N GLY A 183 -4.59 16.62 1.01
CA GLY A 183 -3.86 15.69 1.86
C GLY A 183 -2.56 15.19 1.22
N MET A 184 -2.07 15.85 0.16
CA MET A 184 -0.80 15.51 -0.47
C MET A 184 0.37 16.24 0.21
N ILE A 185 1.49 15.55 0.31
CA ILE A 185 2.77 16.15 0.70
C ILE A 185 3.39 16.88 -0.51
N ARG A 186 3.78 18.13 -0.31
CA ARG A 186 4.33 19.03 -1.35
C ARG A 186 5.78 19.37 -1.07
N GLY A 187 6.55 19.53 -2.14
CA GLY A 187 7.99 19.78 -2.08
C GLY A 187 8.84 18.54 -1.75
N ALA A 188 8.24 17.35 -1.66
CA ALA A 188 8.94 16.09 -1.39
C ALA A 188 9.34 15.34 -2.68
N GLY A 189 9.05 15.87 -3.88
CA GLY A 189 9.29 15.16 -5.14
C GLY A 189 8.36 13.96 -5.36
N LEU A 190 7.26 13.88 -4.61
CA LEU A 190 6.29 12.79 -4.68
C LEU A 190 5.06 13.14 -5.53
N ASP A 191 5.11 14.23 -6.30
CA ASP A 191 4.00 14.66 -7.16
C ASP A 191 4.44 14.92 -8.61
N THR A 192 5.28 15.94 -8.86
CA THR A 192 5.48 16.52 -10.20
C THR A 192 5.91 15.51 -11.26
N ARG A 193 6.96 14.73 -10.98
CA ARG A 193 7.43 13.70 -11.91
C ARG A 193 6.33 12.69 -12.25
N PHE A 194 5.62 12.20 -11.24
CA PHE A 194 4.59 11.18 -11.43
C PHE A 194 3.36 11.72 -12.16
N VAL A 195 3.05 13.01 -11.99
CA VAL A 195 2.02 13.68 -12.80
C VAL A 195 2.45 13.78 -14.27
N GLU A 196 3.73 14.01 -14.55
CA GLU A 196 4.27 14.01 -15.92
C GLU A 196 4.22 12.61 -16.54
N GLU A 197 4.58 11.56 -15.78
CA GLU A 197 4.42 10.15 -16.21
C GLU A 197 2.96 9.81 -16.52
N MET A 198 2.01 10.26 -15.70
CA MET A 198 0.58 10.05 -15.96
C MET A 198 0.10 10.71 -17.25
N LYS A 199 0.67 11.87 -17.64
CA LYS A 199 0.28 12.56 -18.89
C LYS A 199 0.67 11.78 -20.13
N ILE A 200 1.68 10.92 -20.05
CA ILE A 200 2.13 10.06 -21.15
C ILE A 200 1.54 8.63 -21.06
N GLY A 201 0.52 8.43 -20.21
CA GLY A 201 -0.20 7.15 -20.07
C GLY A 201 0.27 6.28 -18.91
N GLY A 202 1.20 6.75 -18.08
CA GLY A 202 1.62 6.05 -16.87
C GLY A 202 0.48 5.91 -15.85
N GLU A 203 0.51 4.84 -15.08
CA GLU A 203 -0.50 4.61 -14.06
C GLU A 203 -0.30 5.56 -12.85
N PRO A 204 -1.38 6.00 -12.19
CA PRO A 204 -1.27 6.82 -10.99
C PRO A 204 -0.59 6.06 -9.84
N PRO A 205 0.35 6.71 -9.12
CA PRO A 205 0.96 6.12 -7.94
C PRO A 205 -0.04 5.77 -6.84
N ILE A 206 0.31 4.76 -6.04
CA ILE A 206 -0.48 4.29 -4.90
C ILE A 206 -0.75 5.38 -3.84
N TRP A 207 0.16 6.36 -3.71
CA TRP A 207 0.02 7.46 -2.76
C TRP A 207 -0.93 8.57 -3.20
N PHE A 208 -1.36 8.59 -4.47
CA PHE A 208 -2.34 9.58 -4.95
C PHE A 208 -3.75 9.20 -4.50
N ASN A 209 -4.32 9.93 -3.52
CA ASN A 209 -5.73 9.74 -3.14
C ASN A 209 -6.69 10.20 -4.23
N ALA A 210 -7.94 9.72 -4.15
CA ALA A 210 -9.04 10.17 -5.00
C ALA A 210 -9.21 11.71 -5.02
N ARG A 211 -9.02 12.41 -3.89
CA ARG A 211 -9.18 13.86 -3.81
C ARG A 211 -8.13 14.61 -4.65
N PHE A 212 -6.89 14.14 -4.63
CA PHE A 212 -5.79 14.69 -5.41
C PHE A 212 -5.95 14.37 -6.89
N ILE A 213 -6.29 13.12 -7.24
CA ILE A 213 -6.60 12.74 -8.63
C ILE A 213 -7.72 13.61 -9.20
N LYS A 214 -8.84 13.75 -8.48
CA LYS A 214 -9.96 14.62 -8.88
C LYS A 214 -9.53 16.08 -9.00
N ALA A 215 -8.64 16.55 -8.13
CA ALA A 215 -8.12 17.91 -8.19
C ALA A 215 -7.16 18.12 -9.39
N LEU A 216 -6.40 17.11 -9.81
CA LEU A 216 -5.59 17.14 -11.03
C LEU A 216 -6.48 17.16 -12.28
N GLU A 217 -7.47 16.27 -12.36
CA GLU A 217 -8.41 16.19 -13.49
C GLU A 217 -9.24 17.47 -13.67
N SER A 218 -9.61 18.11 -12.57
CA SER A 218 -10.33 19.40 -12.59
C SER A 218 -9.43 20.63 -12.73
N GLY A 219 -8.11 20.46 -12.87
CA GLY A 219 -7.14 21.56 -12.98
C GLY A 219 -6.96 22.41 -11.70
N ARG A 220 -7.59 22.02 -10.58
CA ARG A 220 -7.53 22.73 -9.29
C ARG A 220 -6.23 22.48 -8.53
N ALA A 221 -5.58 21.35 -8.76
CA ALA A 221 -4.25 21.07 -8.23
C ALA A 221 -3.18 21.31 -9.30
N ARG A 222 -2.18 22.12 -8.99
CA ARG A 222 -0.93 22.18 -9.74
C ARG A 222 0.12 21.34 -9.03
N PRO A 223 0.96 20.57 -9.75
CA PRO A 223 2.11 19.90 -9.15
C PRO A 223 3.07 20.92 -8.51
N SER A 224 3.87 20.48 -7.55
CA SER A 224 4.90 21.34 -6.93
C SER A 224 5.88 21.84 -8.01
N MET A 225 6.11 23.15 -8.11
CA MET A 225 7.24 23.65 -8.90
C MET A 225 8.56 23.27 -8.21
N ARG A 226 9.57 22.86 -8.98
CA ARG A 226 10.89 22.42 -8.50
C ARG A 226 11.59 23.50 -7.65
#